data_AF-A0A551YTG8-F1
#
_entry.id   AF-A0A551YTG8-F1
#
_cell.length_a   1.000
_cell.length_b   1.000
_cell.length_c   1.000
_cell.angle_alpha   90.00
_cell.angle_beta   90.00
_cell.angle_gamma   90.00
#
_symmetry.space_group_name_H-M   'P 1'
#
loop_
_entity.id
_entity.type
_entity.pdbx_description
1 polymer ?
#
loop_
_entity_poly.entity_id
_entity_poly.type
_entity_poly.pdbx_seq_one_letter_code
_entity_poly.pdbx_strand_id
1 'polypeptide(L)'
;MLEAEIDEAKRMANKITTITLATGVFLGCAVIKTPVVNSAPTLLGSTPYLSFNDSPFKNVSFSYFHLENFEDGSLNVPGVTASSASGLPVSVPGPGFYTDSVDIDDGVIDGNGQQGHGLVELGNGIIGGFKFNFNVNILGNLPTHVGIVWTDSYSSFGGIDQTPLTFEGFDAQGNSLGTIALGQGQIGDTRNDGTTVDDRFFGVINLAGISAISISQNLIDGGFEVDHLQYGFFSQSSQPVSEPSTVFGLLGFGLFGLGVFCKRTVSANWM
;
A
#
# COMPACT_ATOMS: atom_id res chain seq x y z
N MET A 1 35.26 -80.60 0.92
CA MET A 1 34.35 -79.81 0.05
C MET A 1 33.20 -79.16 0.83
N LEU A 2 33.39 -78.87 2.13
CA LEU A 2 32.38 -78.22 2.99
C LEU A 2 32.94 -76.96 3.69
N GLU A 3 34.27 -76.79 3.76
CA GLU A 3 34.90 -75.60 4.38
C GLU A 3 35.05 -74.42 3.42
N ALA A 4 35.00 -74.65 2.09
CA ALA A 4 35.12 -73.56 1.11
C ALA A 4 33.82 -72.76 0.93
N GLU A 5 32.65 -73.37 1.12
CA GLU A 5 31.34 -72.69 0.98
C GLU A 5 30.99 -71.79 2.18
N ILE A 6 31.53 -72.07 3.37
CA ILE A 6 31.26 -71.28 4.58
C ILE A 6 32.01 -69.94 4.54
N ASP A 7 33.17 -69.88 3.88
CA ASP A 7 34.00 -68.68 3.81
C ASP A 7 33.48 -67.67 2.77
N GLU A 8 32.85 -68.17 1.70
CA GLU A 8 32.21 -67.33 0.68
C GLU A 8 30.91 -66.66 1.20
N ALA A 9 30.14 -67.37 2.03
CA ALA A 9 28.96 -66.83 2.71
C ALA A 9 29.32 -65.73 3.73
N LYS A 10 30.43 -65.88 4.47
CA LYS A 10 30.93 -64.85 5.41
C LYS A 10 31.48 -63.62 4.69
N ARG A 11 32.12 -63.81 3.53
CA ARG A 11 32.63 -62.73 2.68
C ARG A 11 31.52 -61.92 1.99
N MET A 12 30.39 -62.55 1.67
CA MET A 12 29.17 -61.90 1.17
C MET A 12 28.42 -61.14 2.25
N ALA A 13 28.34 -61.67 3.48
CA ALA A 13 27.70 -60.98 4.61
C ALA A 13 28.41 -59.67 4.98
N ASN A 14 29.75 -59.63 4.96
CA ASN A 14 30.52 -58.42 5.24
C ASN A 14 30.45 -57.33 4.15
N LYS A 15 30.10 -57.70 2.91
CA LYS A 15 29.84 -56.73 1.83
C LYS A 15 28.44 -56.11 1.93
N ILE A 16 27.49 -56.85 2.51
CA ILE A 16 26.12 -56.35 2.75
C ILE A 16 26.06 -55.46 4.01
N THR A 17 26.93 -55.68 5.00
CA THR A 17 27.01 -54.81 6.19
C THR A 17 27.73 -53.47 5.95
N THR A 18 28.35 -53.28 4.77
CA THR A 18 28.98 -51.99 4.39
C THR A 18 28.20 -51.29 3.26
N ILE A 19 26.87 -51.28 3.33
CA ILE A 19 26.02 -50.31 2.61
C ILE A 19 24.92 -49.85 3.56
N THR A 20 25.31 -49.27 4.68
CA THR A 20 24.41 -48.46 5.51
C THR A 20 25.27 -47.43 6.20
N LEU A 21 25.59 -46.33 5.52
CA LEU A 21 25.88 -45.01 6.11
C LEU A 21 26.27 -44.05 4.97
N ALA A 22 25.29 -43.51 4.25
CA ALA A 22 25.41 -42.22 3.56
C ALA A 22 24.06 -41.81 2.93
N THR A 23 23.00 -41.80 3.73
CA THR A 23 21.91 -40.86 3.47
C THR A 23 22.03 -39.81 4.56
N GLY A 24 23.01 -38.92 4.37
CA GLY A 24 23.08 -37.69 5.13
C GLY A 24 21.80 -36.93 4.83
N VAL A 25 20.83 -37.02 5.72
CA VAL A 25 19.73 -36.07 5.77
C VAL A 25 20.40 -34.75 6.13
N PHE A 26 20.70 -33.94 5.12
CA PHE A 26 20.90 -32.52 5.31
C PHE A 26 19.57 -31.99 5.86
N LEU A 27 19.44 -31.96 7.19
CA LEU A 27 18.56 -31.01 7.84
C LEU A 27 19.20 -29.63 7.62
N GLY A 28 19.13 -29.16 6.38
CA GLY A 28 19.21 -27.73 6.15
C GLY A 28 18.03 -27.16 6.94
N CYS A 29 18.33 -26.41 8.00
CA CYS A 29 17.39 -25.44 8.52
C CYS A 29 17.12 -24.47 7.37
N ALA A 30 16.20 -24.83 6.48
CA ALA A 30 15.55 -23.86 5.63
C ALA A 30 14.89 -22.92 6.62
N VAL A 31 15.48 -21.73 6.79
CA VAL A 31 14.78 -20.61 7.37
C VAL A 31 13.61 -20.39 6.42
N ILE A 32 12.45 -20.95 6.77
CA ILE A 32 11.20 -20.58 6.15
C ILE A 32 11.02 -19.12 6.57
N LYS A 33 11.50 -18.20 5.73
CA LYS A 33 11.02 -16.82 5.78
C LYS A 33 9.55 -16.96 5.46
N THR A 34 8.71 -16.95 6.49
CA THR A 34 7.29 -16.71 6.29
C THR A 34 7.23 -15.41 5.50
N PRO A 35 6.64 -15.40 4.29
CA PRO A 35 6.40 -14.14 3.63
C PRO A 35 5.57 -13.32 4.62
N VAL A 36 6.05 -12.13 4.96
CA VAL A 36 5.16 -11.14 5.55
C VAL A 36 4.07 -10.99 4.50
N VAL A 37 2.88 -11.45 4.80
CA VAL A 37 1.72 -11.21 3.95
C VAL A 37 1.42 -9.73 4.14
N ASN A 38 2.07 -8.89 3.35
CA ASN A 38 1.66 -7.50 3.21
C ASN A 38 0.22 -7.54 2.70
N SER A 39 -0.70 -6.88 3.42
CA SER A 39 -2.06 -6.73 2.94
C SER A 39 -2.01 -6.06 1.57
N ALA A 40 -2.86 -6.51 0.65
CA ALA A 40 -3.04 -5.82 -0.62
C ALA A 40 -3.34 -4.33 -0.38
N PRO A 41 -2.88 -3.44 -1.26
CA PRO A 41 -3.21 -2.02 -1.15
C PRO A 41 -4.74 -1.84 -1.16
N THR A 42 -5.21 -0.89 -0.38
CA THR A 42 -6.64 -0.51 -0.33
C THR A 42 -6.79 0.89 -0.89
N LEU A 43 -7.54 1.02 -1.98
CA LEU A 43 -7.94 2.31 -2.53
C LEU A 43 -9.18 2.83 -1.79
N LEU A 44 -9.20 4.12 -1.49
CA LEU A 44 -10.26 4.81 -0.76
C LEU A 44 -10.81 5.95 -1.61
N GLY A 45 -12.14 6.08 -1.66
CA GLY A 45 -12.81 7.15 -2.40
C GLY A 45 -13.46 6.69 -3.71
N SER A 46 -14.13 7.59 -4.43
CA SER A 46 -14.41 8.98 -4.04
C SER A 46 -15.44 9.05 -2.90
N THR A 47 -15.18 9.83 -1.85
CA THR A 47 -16.12 10.05 -0.74
C THR A 47 -16.29 11.54 -0.45
N PRO A 48 -17.51 12.02 -0.13
CA PRO A 48 -17.72 13.42 0.26
C PRO A 48 -16.80 13.86 1.39
N TYR A 49 -16.36 15.11 1.37
CA TYR A 49 -15.41 15.65 2.33
C TYR A 49 -15.68 17.13 2.58
N LEU A 50 -15.99 17.53 3.81
CA LEU A 50 -16.18 18.93 4.19
C LEU A 50 -15.11 19.40 5.19
N SER A 51 -14.37 18.46 5.78
CA SER A 51 -13.35 18.72 6.78
C SER A 51 -12.48 17.49 7.05
N PHE A 52 -11.39 17.66 7.80
CA PHE A 52 -10.62 16.52 8.31
C PHE A 52 -11.45 15.54 9.16
N ASN A 53 -12.59 15.97 9.71
CA ASN A 53 -13.48 15.07 10.43
C ASN A 53 -14.17 14.02 9.53
N ASP A 54 -14.14 14.21 8.22
CA ASP A 54 -14.65 13.24 7.23
C ASP A 54 -13.55 12.31 6.70
N SER A 55 -12.28 12.60 7.03
CA SER A 55 -11.14 11.78 6.60
C SER A 55 -11.25 10.34 7.12
N PRO A 56 -11.03 9.34 6.26
CA PRO A 56 -10.82 7.95 6.69
C PRO A 56 -9.64 7.77 7.64
N PHE A 57 -8.72 8.74 7.70
CA PHE A 57 -7.51 8.68 8.52
C PHE A 57 -7.66 9.33 9.91
N LYS A 58 -8.77 10.03 10.20
CA LYS A 58 -8.90 10.82 11.43
C LYS A 58 -8.72 10.04 12.74
N ASN A 59 -9.10 8.76 12.73
CA ASN A 59 -9.07 7.88 13.90
C ASN A 59 -7.89 6.88 13.86
N VAL A 60 -6.95 7.04 12.93
CA VAL A 60 -5.79 6.17 12.83
C VAL A 60 -4.67 6.71 13.70
N SER A 61 -4.10 5.86 14.56
CA SER A 61 -2.95 6.22 15.39
C SER A 61 -1.66 6.03 14.60
N PHE A 62 -1.10 7.13 14.10
CA PHE A 62 0.14 7.13 13.35
C PHE A 62 1.37 7.38 14.22
N SER A 63 2.52 6.88 13.79
CA SER A 63 3.82 7.29 14.33
C SER A 63 4.20 8.71 13.90
N TYR A 64 3.81 9.11 12.68
CA TYR A 64 3.75 10.50 12.24
C TYR A 64 2.55 10.69 11.32
N PHE A 65 1.98 11.88 11.33
CA PHE A 65 0.90 12.28 10.43
C PHE A 65 1.05 13.76 10.09
N HIS A 66 0.81 14.09 8.82
CA HIS A 66 0.80 15.44 8.30
C HIS A 66 -0.52 15.66 7.55
N LEU A 67 -1.17 16.78 7.87
CA LEU A 67 -2.25 17.39 7.11
C LEU A 67 -1.70 18.71 6.60
N GLU A 68 -1.58 18.82 5.29
CA GLU A 68 -1.35 20.08 4.59
C GLU A 68 -2.70 20.57 4.10
N ASN A 69 -3.17 21.65 4.71
CA ASN A 69 -4.40 22.33 4.34
C ASN A 69 -4.12 23.63 3.57
N PHE A 70 -2.86 23.93 3.24
CA PHE A 70 -2.49 25.06 2.37
C PHE A 70 -2.85 26.47 2.88
N GLU A 71 -3.51 26.60 4.04
CA GLU A 71 -4.02 27.86 4.59
C GLU A 71 -2.96 28.92 4.92
N ASP A 72 -1.68 28.57 4.85
CA ASP A 72 -0.57 29.51 4.94
C ASP A 72 -0.01 29.97 3.58
N GLY A 73 -0.68 29.59 2.48
CA GLY A 73 -0.31 29.91 1.12
C GLY A 73 0.91 29.15 0.61
N SER A 74 1.25 27.99 1.18
CA SER A 74 2.44 27.21 0.81
C SER A 74 2.25 25.71 0.97
N LEU A 75 2.95 24.92 0.14
CA LEU A 75 3.19 23.50 0.40
C LEU A 75 4.49 23.38 1.20
N ASN A 76 4.40 23.24 2.52
CA ASN A 76 5.56 23.30 3.39
C ASN A 76 5.62 22.19 4.46
N VAL A 77 4.69 21.25 4.45
CA VAL A 77 4.78 20.06 5.30
C VAL A 77 6.00 19.18 4.95
N PRO A 78 6.58 18.46 5.94
CA PRO A 78 7.83 17.75 5.75
C PRO A 78 7.77 16.63 4.69
N GLY A 79 8.80 16.52 3.86
CA GLY A 79 9.08 15.31 3.10
C GLY A 79 8.14 15.04 1.93
N VAL A 80 7.47 16.06 1.39
CA VAL A 80 6.66 15.96 0.18
C VAL A 80 7.04 17.05 -0.83
N THR A 81 6.86 16.75 -2.10
CA THR A 81 6.92 17.71 -3.21
C THR A 81 5.77 17.44 -4.17
N ALA A 82 5.15 18.48 -4.70
CA ALA A 82 4.18 18.38 -5.77
C ALA A 82 4.81 18.72 -7.12
N SER A 83 4.38 18.02 -8.17
CA SER A 83 4.68 18.35 -9.56
C SER A 83 3.41 18.38 -10.38
N SER A 84 3.32 19.36 -11.27
CA SER A 84 2.23 19.52 -12.21
C SER A 84 2.10 18.34 -13.19
N ALA A 85 0.88 17.88 -13.45
CA ALA A 85 0.61 16.89 -14.50
C ALA A 85 0.66 17.53 -15.89
N SER A 86 0.23 18.80 -16.01
CA SER A 86 0.26 19.56 -17.26
C SER A 86 1.68 20.05 -17.64
N GLY A 87 2.61 20.03 -16.69
CA GLY A 87 3.96 20.60 -16.81
C GLY A 87 4.00 22.12 -16.63
N LEU A 88 2.88 22.75 -16.24
CA LEU A 88 2.78 24.18 -15.99
C LEU A 88 3.08 24.52 -14.52
N PRO A 89 3.23 25.82 -14.18
CA PRO A 89 3.49 26.22 -12.79
C PRO A 89 2.36 25.82 -11.84
N VAL A 90 2.76 25.52 -10.60
CA VAL A 90 1.88 25.26 -9.46
C VAL A 90 1.93 26.45 -8.51
N SER A 91 0.80 26.80 -7.90
CA SER A 91 0.68 27.86 -6.91
C SER A 91 -0.31 27.48 -5.82
N VAL A 92 -0.23 28.17 -4.68
CA VAL A 92 -1.25 28.12 -3.63
C VAL A 92 -1.90 29.51 -3.54
N PRO A 93 -2.92 29.80 -4.39
CA PRO A 93 -3.64 31.06 -4.29
C PRO A 93 -4.33 31.22 -2.93
N GLY A 94 -4.51 32.47 -2.52
CA GLY A 94 -5.33 32.79 -1.36
C GLY A 94 -6.81 32.97 -1.69
N PRO A 95 -7.60 33.42 -0.70
CA PRO A 95 -9.03 33.57 -0.82
C PRO A 95 -9.45 34.40 -2.04
N GLY A 96 -10.50 33.95 -2.72
CA GLY A 96 -10.94 34.54 -3.98
C GLY A 96 -12.23 33.92 -4.49
N PHE A 97 -12.85 34.61 -5.46
CA PHE A 97 -14.11 34.15 -6.05
C PHE A 97 -14.02 32.77 -6.72
N TYR A 98 -12.84 32.43 -7.24
CA TYR A 98 -12.58 31.16 -7.92
C TYR A 98 -11.83 30.15 -7.05
N THR A 99 -11.65 30.45 -5.76
CA THR A 99 -11.03 29.50 -4.83
C THR A 99 -12.09 28.53 -4.39
N ASP A 100 -11.82 27.23 -4.56
CA ASP A 100 -12.64 26.15 -4.04
C ASP A 100 -11.80 25.35 -3.04
N SER A 101 -11.60 25.91 -1.85
CA SER A 101 -10.96 25.20 -0.73
C SER A 101 -11.98 24.32 -0.01
N VAL A 102 -11.52 23.43 0.87
CA VAL A 102 -12.44 22.64 1.69
C VAL A 102 -13.27 23.56 2.60
N ASP A 103 -14.57 23.24 2.72
CA ASP A 103 -15.58 24.04 3.44
C ASP A 103 -15.11 24.57 4.80
N ILE A 104 -14.51 23.71 5.64
CA ILE A 104 -14.10 24.09 7.00
C ILE A 104 -12.95 25.11 7.08
N ASP A 105 -12.24 25.42 5.99
CA ASP A 105 -11.00 26.19 6.05
C ASP A 105 -11.17 27.64 6.48
N ASP A 106 -12.38 28.19 6.32
CA ASP A 106 -12.75 29.50 6.86
C ASP A 106 -13.19 29.45 8.34
N GLY A 107 -13.25 28.25 8.92
CA GLY A 107 -13.66 27.94 10.28
C GLY A 107 -15.15 27.59 10.44
N VAL A 108 -15.93 27.55 9.37
CA VAL A 108 -17.36 27.22 9.34
C VAL A 108 -17.64 26.17 8.27
N ILE A 109 -18.71 25.38 8.40
CA ILE A 109 -19.21 24.53 7.30
C ILE A 109 -20.52 25.16 6.83
N ASP A 110 -20.48 25.88 5.71
CA ASP A 110 -21.62 26.59 5.15
C ASP A 110 -21.82 26.37 3.63
N GLY A 111 -20.99 25.52 3.02
CA GLY A 111 -21.05 25.18 1.61
C GLY A 111 -20.20 26.10 0.73
N ASN A 112 -19.21 26.81 1.29
CA ASN A 112 -18.45 27.84 0.59
C ASN A 112 -16.93 27.77 0.87
N GLY A 113 -16.15 27.44 -0.16
CA GLY A 113 -14.67 27.35 -0.13
C GLY A 113 -13.93 28.63 -0.50
N GLN A 114 -14.60 29.77 -0.75
CA GLN A 114 -13.92 30.98 -1.27
C GLN A 114 -12.96 31.65 -0.27
N GLN A 115 -13.03 31.29 1.01
CA GLN A 115 -12.31 31.95 2.09
C GLN A 115 -11.05 31.21 2.55
N GLY A 116 -10.72 30.05 1.97
CA GLY A 116 -9.49 29.32 2.24
C GLY A 116 -8.44 29.43 1.13
N HIS A 117 -7.58 28.41 1.06
CA HIS A 117 -6.50 28.24 0.10
C HIS A 117 -6.57 26.84 -0.50
N GLY A 118 -6.08 26.68 -1.72
CA GLY A 118 -5.94 25.38 -2.35
C GLY A 118 -4.68 25.30 -3.19
N LEU A 119 -4.21 24.10 -3.49
CA LEU A 119 -3.12 23.90 -4.43
C LEU A 119 -3.68 23.87 -5.85
N VAL A 120 -3.27 24.83 -6.68
CA VAL A 120 -3.77 25.00 -8.04
C VAL A 120 -2.63 24.86 -9.06
N GLU A 121 -2.93 24.15 -10.15
CA GLU A 121 -2.16 24.23 -11.37
C GLU A 121 -3.02 24.71 -12.53
N LEU A 122 -2.36 25.23 -13.57
CA LEU A 122 -3.02 25.48 -14.84
C LEU A 122 -3.00 24.20 -15.69
N GLY A 123 -4.15 23.81 -16.23
CA GLY A 123 -4.25 22.76 -17.24
C GLY A 123 -3.71 23.24 -18.60
N ASN A 124 -3.24 22.32 -19.43
CA ASN A 124 -2.66 22.63 -20.74
C ASN A 124 -3.61 22.36 -21.93
N GLY A 125 -4.90 22.16 -21.65
CA GLY A 125 -5.93 21.74 -22.60
C GLY A 125 -5.97 20.24 -22.88
N ILE A 126 -5.02 19.47 -22.34
CA ILE A 126 -4.95 18.02 -22.49
C ILE A 126 -5.13 17.34 -21.13
N ILE A 127 -4.44 17.84 -20.10
CA ILE A 127 -4.44 17.28 -18.75
C ILE A 127 -4.28 18.38 -17.70
N GLY A 128 -4.91 18.16 -16.54
CA GLY A 128 -4.66 18.87 -15.30
C GLY A 128 -4.53 17.86 -14.15
N GLY A 129 -3.82 18.20 -13.07
CA GLY A 129 -3.58 17.32 -11.93
C GLY A 129 -2.23 17.46 -11.25
N PHE A 130 -2.01 16.65 -10.22
CA PHE A 130 -0.78 16.66 -9.45
C PHE A 130 -0.20 15.27 -9.30
N LYS A 131 1.12 15.21 -9.19
CA LYS A 131 1.84 14.08 -8.60
C LYS A 131 2.58 14.53 -7.35
N PHE A 132 2.27 13.90 -6.23
CA PHE A 132 2.95 14.12 -4.96
C PHE A 132 3.97 13.02 -4.74
N ASN A 133 5.23 13.37 -4.47
CA ASN A 133 6.30 12.42 -4.18
C ASN A 133 6.75 12.56 -2.72
N PHE A 134 6.89 11.44 -2.02
CA PHE A 134 7.26 11.39 -0.62
C PHE A 134 8.73 10.99 -0.44
N ASN A 135 9.45 11.75 0.37
CA ASN A 135 10.87 11.55 0.61
C ASN A 135 11.12 10.77 1.90
N VAL A 136 11.42 9.48 1.75
CA VAL A 136 11.74 8.57 2.86
C VAL A 136 12.90 9.06 3.74
N ASN A 137 13.87 9.78 3.18
CA ASN A 137 15.02 10.25 3.95
C ASN A 137 14.66 11.39 4.91
N ILE A 138 13.60 12.15 4.60
CA ILE A 138 13.08 13.23 5.45
C ILE A 138 12.09 12.66 6.47
N LEU A 139 11.21 11.75 6.01
CA LEU A 139 10.14 11.18 6.83
C LEU A 139 10.60 10.03 7.75
N GLY A 140 11.78 9.45 7.48
CA GLY A 140 12.31 8.26 8.15
C GLY A 140 11.67 6.95 7.69
N ASN A 141 10.38 6.96 7.33
CA ASN A 141 9.68 5.88 6.63
C ASN A 141 8.81 6.48 5.53
N LEU A 142 8.44 5.70 4.51
CA LEU A 142 7.40 6.14 3.57
C LEU A 142 6.03 6.08 4.26
N PRO A 143 5.09 6.99 3.93
CA PRO A 143 3.75 6.93 4.48
C PRO A 143 3.07 5.63 4.08
N THR A 144 2.22 5.11 4.96
CA THR A 144 1.40 3.92 4.67
C THR A 144 -0.05 4.27 4.37
N HIS A 145 -0.45 5.50 4.67
CA HIS A 145 -1.76 6.06 4.38
C HIS A 145 -1.51 7.41 3.72
N VAL A 146 -2.06 7.61 2.53
CA VAL A 146 -1.97 8.86 1.78
C VAL A 146 -3.33 9.18 1.17
N GLY A 147 -3.74 10.45 1.19
CA GLY A 147 -4.94 10.91 0.54
C GLY A 147 -4.89 12.39 0.22
N ILE A 148 -5.80 12.82 -0.63
CA ILE A 148 -5.92 14.18 -1.15
C ILE A 148 -7.40 14.46 -1.39
N VAL A 149 -7.82 15.72 -1.23
CA VAL A 149 -9.14 16.18 -1.61
C VAL A 149 -9.05 16.85 -2.97
N TRP A 150 -9.84 16.38 -3.92
CA TRP A 150 -10.14 17.14 -5.13
C TRP A 150 -11.28 18.09 -4.81
N THR A 151 -11.14 19.35 -5.19
CA THR A 151 -12.14 20.39 -4.90
C THR A 151 -12.75 20.95 -6.18
N ASP A 152 -11.94 21.32 -7.18
CA ASP A 152 -12.47 21.82 -8.46
C ASP A 152 -11.53 21.54 -9.66
N SER A 153 -12.06 21.61 -10.87
CA SER A 153 -11.29 21.83 -12.09
C SER A 153 -12.06 22.60 -13.17
N TYR A 154 -11.34 23.32 -14.02
CA TYR A 154 -11.96 24.15 -15.06
C TYR A 154 -11.62 23.65 -16.47
N SER A 155 -12.68 23.39 -17.24
CA SER A 155 -12.61 23.09 -18.67
C SER A 155 -13.59 23.95 -19.46
N SER A 156 -13.10 24.59 -20.53
CA SER A 156 -13.96 25.35 -21.46
C SER A 156 -14.65 24.47 -22.53
N PHE A 157 -14.34 23.16 -22.59
CA PHE A 157 -14.81 22.25 -23.63
C PHE A 157 -16.12 21.50 -23.32
N GLY A 158 -16.76 21.76 -22.18
CA GLY A 158 -18.11 21.30 -21.85
C GLY A 158 -18.24 20.78 -20.43
N GLY A 159 -19.02 21.49 -19.61
CA GLY A 159 -19.07 21.29 -18.17
C GLY A 159 -17.72 21.66 -17.57
N ILE A 160 -17.66 22.80 -16.87
CA ILE A 160 -16.63 23.01 -15.84
C ILE A 160 -16.57 21.70 -15.02
N ASP A 161 -15.40 21.27 -14.57
CA ASP A 161 -15.16 20.12 -13.66
C ASP A 161 -15.60 18.69 -14.05
N GLN A 162 -16.49 18.49 -15.03
CA GLN A 162 -17.13 17.18 -15.27
C GLN A 162 -16.34 16.19 -16.11
N THR A 163 -15.04 16.41 -16.30
CA THR A 163 -14.18 15.58 -17.15
C THR A 163 -13.70 14.31 -16.40
N PRO A 164 -13.28 13.23 -17.11
CA PRO A 164 -12.84 12.01 -16.45
C PRO A 164 -11.62 12.23 -15.54
N LEU A 165 -11.72 11.78 -14.29
CA LEU A 165 -10.68 11.88 -13.26
C LEU A 165 -10.04 10.52 -12.98
N THR A 166 -8.73 10.49 -12.73
CA THR A 166 -8.00 9.31 -12.27
C THR A 166 -7.16 9.64 -11.04
N PHE A 167 -7.30 8.84 -9.99
CA PHE A 167 -6.39 8.80 -8.85
C PHE A 167 -5.59 7.50 -8.86
N GLU A 168 -4.30 7.56 -8.53
CA GLU A 168 -3.39 6.42 -8.51
C GLU A 168 -2.40 6.52 -7.34
N GLY A 169 -2.10 5.38 -6.71
CA GLY A 169 -1.04 5.25 -5.70
C GLY A 169 0.15 4.47 -6.23
N PHE A 170 1.35 4.77 -5.73
CA PHE A 170 2.59 4.08 -6.11
C PHE A 170 3.31 3.50 -4.90
N ASP A 171 3.75 2.24 -5.01
CA ASP A 171 4.50 1.55 -3.98
C ASP A 171 5.91 2.14 -3.77
N ALA A 172 6.66 1.62 -2.81
CA ALA A 172 8.01 2.08 -2.50
C ALA A 172 9.02 1.94 -3.67
N GLN A 173 8.72 1.13 -4.69
CA GLN A 173 9.53 0.94 -5.90
C GLN A 173 8.99 1.75 -7.10
N GLY A 174 7.88 2.46 -6.93
CA GLY A 174 7.23 3.23 -7.98
C GLY A 174 6.27 2.41 -8.87
N ASN A 175 5.92 1.17 -8.49
CA ASN A 175 4.90 0.41 -9.20
C ASN A 175 3.50 0.89 -8.79
N SER A 176 2.55 0.82 -9.71
CA SER A 176 1.15 1.12 -9.44
C SER A 176 0.57 0.21 -8.36
N LEU A 177 -0.16 0.80 -7.42
CA LEU A 177 -0.99 0.13 -6.43
C LEU A 177 -2.45 -0.02 -6.88
N GLY A 178 -2.75 0.41 -8.12
CA GLY A 178 -4.09 0.47 -8.67
C GLY A 178 -4.63 1.90 -8.78
N THR A 179 -5.77 2.03 -9.45
CA THR A 179 -6.39 3.32 -9.76
C THR A 179 -7.86 3.39 -9.33
N ILE A 180 -8.30 4.59 -8.97
CA ILE A 180 -9.72 4.97 -8.95
C ILE A 180 -9.95 5.80 -10.21
N ALA A 181 -10.90 5.40 -11.05
CA ALA A 181 -11.23 6.10 -12.29
C ALA A 181 -12.70 6.52 -12.28
N LEU A 182 -12.95 7.80 -12.47
CA LEU A 182 -14.25 8.40 -12.66
C LEU A 182 -14.38 8.84 -14.12
N GLY A 183 -15.49 8.47 -14.76
CA GLY A 183 -15.86 8.90 -16.10
C GLY A 183 -16.49 10.29 -16.15
N GLN A 184 -16.91 10.69 -17.34
CA GLN A 184 -17.56 11.98 -17.58
C GLN A 184 -18.80 12.15 -16.68
N GLY A 185 -18.92 13.31 -16.03
CA GLY A 185 -20.06 13.68 -15.20
C GLY A 185 -20.21 12.89 -13.89
N GLN A 186 -19.14 12.21 -13.45
CA GLN A 186 -19.13 11.48 -12.17
C GLN A 186 -18.48 12.27 -11.02
N ILE A 187 -17.91 13.42 -11.30
CA ILE A 187 -17.35 14.38 -10.34
C ILE A 187 -17.63 15.79 -10.85
N GLY A 188 -17.55 16.77 -9.95
CA GLY A 188 -17.80 18.16 -10.27
C GLY A 188 -19.28 18.52 -10.34
N ASP A 189 -19.61 19.78 -10.07
CA ASP A 189 -20.98 20.30 -10.07
C ASP A 189 -21.26 21.40 -11.11
N THR A 190 -20.32 21.63 -12.05
CA THR A 190 -20.32 22.66 -13.09
C THR A 190 -20.22 24.09 -12.61
N ARG A 191 -19.84 24.32 -11.36
CA ARG A 191 -19.66 25.63 -10.76
C ARG A 191 -18.18 25.87 -10.51
N ASN A 192 -17.84 27.12 -10.31
CA ASN A 192 -16.48 27.56 -10.00
C ASN A 192 -16.51 28.79 -9.09
N ASP A 193 -17.57 28.86 -8.27
CA ASP A 193 -17.81 29.92 -7.30
C ASP A 193 -17.67 29.40 -5.88
N GLY A 194 -16.73 28.46 -5.67
CA GLY A 194 -16.31 27.96 -4.37
C GLY A 194 -17.35 27.06 -3.70
N THR A 195 -18.02 26.18 -4.45
CA THR A 195 -19.03 25.29 -3.86
C THR A 195 -18.39 23.97 -3.47
N THR A 196 -18.61 23.56 -2.23
CA THR A 196 -17.88 22.41 -1.63
C THR A 196 -18.65 21.09 -1.71
N VAL A 197 -19.81 21.07 -2.37
CA VAL A 197 -20.70 19.90 -2.37
C VAL A 197 -20.10 18.73 -3.17
N ASP A 198 -19.25 19.03 -4.12
CA ASP A 198 -18.54 18.13 -5.01
C ASP A 198 -17.13 17.78 -4.56
N ASP A 199 -16.63 18.36 -3.46
CA ASP A 199 -15.36 17.98 -2.82
C ASP A 199 -15.30 16.47 -2.55
N ARG A 200 -14.27 15.81 -3.08
CA ARG A 200 -14.08 14.37 -2.90
C ARG A 200 -12.70 14.03 -2.39
N PHE A 201 -12.68 13.25 -1.32
CA PHE A 201 -11.47 12.58 -0.86
C PHE A 201 -11.14 11.36 -1.73
N PHE A 202 -9.86 11.23 -2.07
CA PHE A 202 -9.24 10.06 -2.67
C PHE A 202 -8.02 9.66 -1.86
N GLY A 203 -7.78 8.35 -1.72
CA GLY A 203 -6.63 7.87 -0.96
C GLY A 203 -6.24 6.44 -1.24
N VAL A 204 -5.11 6.06 -0.65
CA VAL A 204 -4.56 4.70 -0.73
C VAL A 204 -3.92 4.34 0.61
N ILE A 205 -4.13 3.09 1.02
CA ILE A 205 -3.43 2.47 2.14
C ILE A 205 -2.54 1.37 1.58
N ASN A 206 -1.24 1.44 1.87
CA ASN A 206 -0.30 0.37 1.61
C ASN A 206 0.71 0.29 2.75
N LEU A 207 0.64 -0.79 3.54
CA LEU A 207 1.50 -0.98 4.71
C LEU A 207 2.97 -1.23 4.34
N ALA A 208 3.27 -1.53 3.06
CA ALA A 208 4.64 -1.61 2.56
C ALA A 208 5.27 -0.22 2.24
N GLY A 209 4.49 0.86 2.35
CA GLY A 209 4.94 2.22 2.04
C GLY A 209 4.48 2.71 0.66
N ILE A 210 4.19 4.01 0.59
CA ILE A 210 3.70 4.72 -0.58
C ILE A 210 4.74 5.77 -0.96
N SER A 211 5.31 5.67 -2.16
CA SER A 211 6.31 6.63 -2.64
C SER A 211 5.68 7.86 -3.28
N ALA A 212 4.49 7.71 -3.85
CA ALA A 212 3.77 8.79 -4.51
C ALA A 212 2.27 8.51 -4.60
N ILE A 213 1.51 9.59 -4.82
CA ILE A 213 0.15 9.54 -5.39
C ILE A 213 0.08 10.47 -6.60
N SER A 214 -0.83 10.19 -7.52
CA SER A 214 -1.23 11.15 -8.56
C SER A 214 -2.74 11.26 -8.64
N ILE A 215 -3.22 12.45 -8.96
CA ILE A 215 -4.62 12.73 -9.27
C ILE A 215 -4.66 13.64 -10.48
N SER A 216 -5.46 13.30 -11.50
CA SER A 216 -5.51 14.06 -12.74
C SER A 216 -6.83 13.93 -13.49
N GLN A 217 -7.19 14.96 -14.24
CA GLN A 217 -8.28 14.98 -15.18
C GLN A 217 -7.79 15.29 -16.60
N ASN A 218 -8.50 14.77 -17.60
CA ASN A 218 -8.24 15.10 -19.00
C ASN A 218 -9.04 16.34 -19.43
N LEU A 219 -8.61 17.01 -20.50
CA LEU A 219 -9.30 18.16 -21.11
C LEU A 219 -9.44 19.39 -20.19
N ILE A 220 -8.50 19.57 -19.25
CA ILE A 220 -8.44 20.75 -18.39
C ILE A 220 -7.62 21.84 -19.09
N ASP A 221 -8.20 23.03 -19.27
CA ASP A 221 -7.57 24.20 -19.89
C ASP A 221 -7.61 25.49 -19.04
N GLY A 222 -8.16 25.40 -17.82
CA GLY A 222 -8.07 26.44 -16.79
C GLY A 222 -7.29 25.94 -15.58
N GLY A 223 -7.96 25.77 -14.44
CA GLY A 223 -7.37 25.31 -13.18
C GLY A 223 -7.66 23.83 -12.89
N PHE A 224 -6.81 23.21 -12.09
CA PHE A 224 -7.10 21.99 -11.35
C PHE A 224 -6.71 22.25 -9.89
N GLU A 225 -7.66 22.11 -8.98
CA GLU A 225 -7.51 22.45 -7.57
C GLU A 225 -7.60 21.19 -6.69
N VAL A 226 -6.72 21.13 -5.71
CA VAL A 226 -6.76 20.12 -4.65
C VAL A 226 -6.43 20.76 -3.32
N ASP A 227 -6.88 20.10 -2.27
CA ASP A 227 -6.70 20.57 -0.91
C ASP A 227 -6.50 19.38 0.05
N HIS A 228 -6.18 19.65 1.31
CA HIS A 228 -6.13 18.68 2.40
C HIS A 228 -5.32 17.42 2.04
N LEU A 229 -4.07 17.63 1.62
CA LEU A 229 -3.11 16.53 1.43
C LEU A 229 -2.80 15.91 2.79
N GLN A 230 -3.05 14.62 2.90
CA GLN A 230 -2.92 13.86 4.13
C GLN A 230 -1.98 12.69 3.95
N TYR A 231 -0.99 12.55 4.83
CA TYR A 231 -0.12 11.37 4.80
C TYR A 231 0.45 11.03 6.18
N GLY A 232 0.52 9.74 6.47
CA GLY A 232 1.02 9.24 7.75
C GLY A 232 1.60 7.84 7.68
N PHE A 233 2.48 7.54 8.64
CA PHE A 233 3.07 6.22 8.80
C PHE A 233 2.47 5.51 10.00
N PHE A 234 1.78 4.41 9.72
CA PHE A 234 1.32 3.47 10.72
C PHE A 234 2.39 2.39 10.94
N SER A 235 3.05 2.42 12.10
CA SER A 235 3.97 1.36 12.49
C SER A 235 3.17 0.13 12.91
N GLN A 236 3.25 -0.96 12.15
CA GLN A 236 2.76 -2.26 12.64
C GLN A 236 3.57 -2.66 13.86
N SER A 237 2.92 -2.81 15.02
CA SER A 237 3.55 -3.55 16.12
C SER A 237 3.78 -4.98 15.62
N SER A 238 5.00 -5.49 15.70
CA SER A 238 5.31 -6.88 15.42
C SER A 238 4.63 -7.78 16.47
N GLN A 239 3.33 -8.01 16.33
CA GLN A 239 2.69 -9.10 17.05
C GLN A 239 3.22 -10.39 16.42
N PRO A 240 3.82 -11.30 17.19
CA PRO A 240 4.19 -12.60 16.65
C PRO A 240 2.93 -13.24 16.11
N VAL A 241 2.89 -13.46 14.78
CA VAL A 241 1.87 -14.31 14.17
C VAL A 241 1.94 -15.62 14.92
N SER A 242 0.88 -15.96 15.66
CA SER A 242 0.73 -17.27 16.27
C SER A 242 0.82 -18.28 15.13
N GLU A 243 1.91 -19.05 15.10
CA GLU A 243 2.10 -20.07 14.07
C GLU A 243 0.86 -20.97 14.06
N PRO A 244 0.31 -21.31 12.87
CA PRO A 244 -0.77 -22.26 12.83
C PRO A 244 -0.26 -23.55 13.47
N SER A 245 -1.01 -24.07 14.44
CA SER A 245 -0.72 -25.29 15.20
C SER A 245 -0.57 -26.55 14.32
N THR A 246 -0.70 -26.42 13.00
CA THR A 246 -0.48 -27.46 11.99
C THR A 246 0.99 -27.77 11.74
N VAL A 247 1.95 -26.90 12.09
CA VAL A 247 3.39 -27.18 11.90
C VAL A 247 3.88 -28.31 12.83
N PHE A 248 3.40 -28.33 14.09
CA PHE A 248 3.65 -29.47 14.99
C PHE A 248 2.86 -30.72 14.60
N GLY A 249 1.69 -30.55 13.98
CA GLY A 249 0.89 -31.66 13.46
C GLY A 249 1.61 -32.45 12.37
N LEU A 250 2.23 -31.79 11.39
CA LEU A 250 2.94 -32.46 10.29
C LEU A 250 4.25 -33.13 10.72
N LEU A 251 4.98 -32.56 11.69
CA LEU A 251 6.19 -33.18 12.24
C LEU A 251 5.87 -34.41 13.11
N GLY A 252 4.71 -34.43 13.79
CA GLY A 252 4.29 -35.55 14.63
C GLY A 252 3.91 -36.83 13.86
N PHE A 253 3.33 -36.70 12.65
CA PHE A 253 2.97 -37.86 11.84
C PHE A 253 4.15 -38.50 11.10
N GLY A 254 5.24 -37.76 10.85
CA GLY A 254 6.44 -38.29 10.18
C GLY A 254 7.25 -39.27 11.06
N LEU A 255 7.22 -39.11 12.39
CA LEU A 255 8.02 -39.93 13.31
C LEU A 255 7.32 -41.24 13.75
N PHE A 256 5.99 -41.33 13.64
CA PHE A 256 5.27 -42.59 13.93
C PHE A 256 5.40 -43.65 12.82
N GLY A 257 5.78 -43.26 11.59
CA GLY A 257 5.95 -44.19 10.47
C GLY A 257 7.23 -45.04 10.51
N LEU A 258 8.24 -44.66 11.31
CA LEU A 258 9.54 -45.35 11.38
C LEU A 258 9.68 -46.32 12.56
N GLY A 259 8.69 -46.35 13.49
CA GLY A 259 8.76 -47.15 14.72
C GLY A 259 8.32 -48.61 14.61
N VAL A 260 7.77 -49.07 13.47
CA VAL A 260 7.12 -50.40 13.38
C VAL A 260 8.05 -51.52 12.86
N PHE A 261 9.31 -51.24 12.48
CA PHE A 261 10.22 -52.27 11.95
C PHE A 261 11.44 -52.60 12.84
N CYS A 262 11.28 -52.56 14.17
CA CYS A 262 12.33 -53.06 15.05
C CYS A 262 11.83 -54.06 16.10
N LYS A 263 12.45 -55.25 16.06
CA LYS A 263 12.38 -56.43 16.94
C LYS A 263 11.32 -57.47 16.51
N ARG A 264 11.68 -58.75 16.31
CA ARG A 264 12.54 -59.58 17.17
C ARG A 264 13.35 -60.59 16.36
N THR A 265 14.67 -60.59 16.55
CA THR A 265 15.49 -61.80 16.47
C THR A 265 15.80 -62.22 17.89
N VAL A 266 15.42 -63.45 18.28
CA VAL A 266 16.15 -64.23 19.29
C VAL A 266 16.11 -65.68 18.85
N SER A 267 17.28 -66.20 18.50
CA SER A 267 17.58 -67.63 18.38
C SER A 267 17.88 -68.22 19.76
N ALA A 268 17.47 -69.46 20.02
CA ALA A 268 18.24 -70.40 20.84
C ALA A 268 17.81 -71.86 20.56
N ASN A 269 18.80 -72.73 20.72
CA ASN A 269 18.94 -74.11 20.27
C ASN A 269 18.15 -75.18 21.07
N TRP A 270 17.84 -76.29 20.38
CA TRP A 270 17.85 -77.71 20.75
C TRP A 270 17.45 -78.17 22.17
N MET A 271 16.42 -79.03 22.22
CA MET A 271 16.53 -80.41 22.74
C MET A 271 15.96 -81.37 21.70
#